data_AF-B2TPU2-F1
#
_entry.id   AF-B2TPU2-F1
#
_cell.length_a   1.000
_cell.length_b   1.000
_cell.length_c   1.000
_cell.angle_alpha   90.00
_cell.angle_beta   90.00
_cell.angle_gamma   90.00
#
_symmetry.space_group_name_H-M   'P 1'
#
loop_
_entity.id
_entity.type
_entity.pdbx_description
1 polymer ?
#
loop_
_entity_poly.entity_id
_entity_poly.type
_entity_poly.pdbx_seq_one_letter_code
_entity_poly.pdbx_strand_id
1 'polypeptide(L)' 'MRFYDLDKHIIEIGESMSVVCKRFMKSGLSIEETAKRMDVPAEYVQSCIK' A
#
# COMPACT_ATOMS: atom_id res chain seq x y z
N MET A 1 -9.51 2.38 -7.72
CA MET A 1 -10.66 2.76 -8.57
C MET A 1 -11.16 4.11 -8.10
N ARG A 2 -11.52 5.02 -9.02
CA ARG A 2 -12.05 6.36 -8.69
C ARG A 2 -13.41 6.52 -9.35
N PHE A 3 -14.41 6.97 -8.59
CA PHE A 3 -15.73 7.31 -9.12
C PHE A 3 -16.34 8.46 -8.32
N TYR A 4 -17.46 8.98 -8.82
CA TYR A 4 -18.21 10.06 -8.22
C TYR A 4 -19.45 9.50 -7.51
N ASP A 5 -19.75 10.01 -6.33
CA ASP A 5 -21.05 9.80 -5.70
C ASP A 5 -22.13 10.69 -6.36
N LEU A 6 -23.40 10.50 -5.99
CA LEU A 6 -24.56 11.26 -6.50
C LEU A 6 -24.40 12.78 -6.32
N ASP A 7 -23.71 13.20 -5.26
CA ASP A 7 -23.37 14.61 -4.97
C ASP A 7 -22.08 15.09 -5.66
N LYS A 8 -21.51 14.28 -6.57
CA LYS A 8 -20.24 14.53 -7.28
C LYS A 8 -19.00 14.62 -6.37
N HIS A 9 -19.05 14.06 -5.17
CA HIS A 9 -17.85 13.83 -4.37
C HIS A 9 -16.98 12.75 -4.99
N ILE A 10 -15.67 12.97 -5.06
CA ILE A 10 -14.71 11.99 -5.55
C ILE A 10 -14.47 10.95 -4.45
N ILE A 11 -14.81 9.70 -4.73
CA ILE A 11 -14.49 8.55 -3.88
C ILE A 11 -13.36 7.78 -4.54
N GLU A 12 -12.28 7.59 -3.78
CA GLU A 12 -11.17 6.73 -4.16
C GLU A 12 -11.15 5.47 -3.31
N ILE A 13 -11.22 4.32 -3.98
CA ILE A 13 -11.06 3.01 -3.35
C ILE A 13 -9.71 2.45 -3.79
N GLY A 14 -8.78 2.40 -2.84
CA GLY A 14 -7.47 1.75 -2.97
C GLY A 14 -7.40 0.48 -2.13
N GLU A 15 -6.50 -0.44 -2.51
CA GLU A 15 -6.11 -1.54 -1.62
C GLU A 15 -5.44 -0.97 -0.36
N SER A 16 -5.65 -1.61 0.79
CA SER A 16 -4.94 -1.22 2.01
C SER A 16 -3.43 -1.37 1.83
N MET A 17 -2.66 -0.41 2.37
CA MET A 17 -1.21 -0.41 2.21
C MET A 17 -0.55 -1.67 2.80
N SER A 18 -1.14 -2.24 3.86
CA SER A 18 -0.70 -3.49 4.45
C SER A 18 -0.85 -4.70 3.53
N VAL A 19 -1.91 -4.78 2.72
CA VAL A 19 -2.05 -5.82 1.68
C VAL A 19 -1.02 -5.63 0.57
N VAL A 20 -0.75 -4.39 0.18
CA VAL A 20 0.27 -4.07 -0.83
C VAL A 20 1.67 -4.48 -0.34
N CYS A 21 2.04 -4.14 0.90
CA CYS A 21 3.31 -4.57 1.50
C CYS A 21 3.42 -6.10 1.58
N LYS A 22 2.35 -6.78 2.02
CA LYS A 22 2.32 -8.26 2.08
C LYS A 22 2.46 -8.91 0.70
N ARG A 23 1.88 -8.30 -0.35
CA ARG A 23 2.06 -8.75 -1.73
C ARG A 23 3.52 -8.66 -2.17
N PHE A 24 4.20 -7.56 -1.86
CA PHE A 24 5.62 -7.40 -2.19
C PHE A 24 6.52 -8.41 -1.47
N MET A 25 6.25 -8.68 -0.19
CA MET A 25 6.94 -9.75 0.55
C MET A 25 6.71 -11.13 -0.08
N LYS A 26 5.48 -11.43 -0.50
CA LYS A 26 5.13 -12.70 -1.15
C LYS A 26 5.79 -12.85 -2.53
N SER A 27 6.06 -11.75 -3.23
CA SER A 27 6.86 -11.77 -4.46
C SER A 27 8.37 -11.91 -4.23
N GLY A 28 8.81 -12.05 -2.98
CA GLY A 28 10.22 -12.30 -2.63
C GLY A 28 11.06 -11.05 -2.42
N LEU A 29 10.44 -9.86 -2.31
CA LEU A 29 11.18 -8.63 -1.98
C LEU A 29 11.44 -8.56 -0.48
N SER A 30 12.60 -8.02 -0.11
CA SER A 30 12.91 -7.69 1.28
C SER A 30 12.20 -6.42 1.76
N ILE A 31 12.17 -6.18 3.08
CA ILE A 31 11.57 -5.00 3.71
C ILE A 31 12.20 -3.72 3.17
N GLU A 32 13.53 -3.68 3.03
CA GLU A 32 14.26 -2.51 2.55
C GLU A 32 13.99 -2.21 1.07
N GLU A 33 13.94 -3.25 0.23
CA GLU A 33 13.60 -3.09 -1.20
C GLU A 33 12.16 -2.64 -1.39
N THR A 34 11.24 -3.17 -0.57
CA THR A 34 9.83 -2.76 -0.59
C THR A 34 9.69 -1.30 -0.13
N ALA A 35 10.38 -0.91 0.94
CA ALA A 35 10.43 0.45 1.44
C ALA A 35 10.97 1.43 0.38
N LYS A 36 12.08 1.07 -0.28
CA LYS A 36 12.67 1.87 -1.36
C LYS A 36 11.77 1.96 -2.60
N ARG A 37 11.04 0.89 -2.93
CA ARG A 37 10.12 0.86 -4.07
C ARG A 37 8.86 1.70 -3.82
N MET A 38 8.37 1.70 -2.59
CA MET A 38 7.18 2.44 -2.18
C MET A 38 7.49 3.87 -1.74
N ASP A 39 8.77 4.23 -1.62
CA ASP A 39 9.27 5.50 -1.08
C ASP A 39 8.70 5.82 0.30
N VAL A 40 8.70 4.79 1.17
CA VAL A 40 8.21 4.86 2.55
C VAL A 40 9.29 4.37 3.52
N PRO A 41 9.27 4.77 4.80
CA PRO A 41 10.20 4.26 5.80
C PRO A 41 10.08 2.74 5.97
N ALA A 42 11.21 2.06 6.19
CA ALA A 42 11.22 0.61 6.45
C ALA A 42 10.40 0.22 7.68
N GLU A 43 10.37 1.10 8.70
CA GLU A 43 9.53 0.94 9.89
C GLU A 43 8.04 0.88 9.55
N TYR A 44 7.59 1.66 8.56
CA TYR A 44 6.20 1.64 8.11
C TYR A 44 5.87 0.29 7.46
N VAL A 45 6.74 -0.21 6.60
CA VAL A 45 6.59 -1.55 5.99
C VAL A 45 6.56 -2.63 7.07
N GLN A 46 7.40 -2.51 8.10
CA GLN A 46 7.43 -3.46 9.23
C GLN A 46 6.14 -3.41 10.06
N SER A 47 5.56 -2.22 10.26
CA SER A 47 4.27 -2.04 10.93
C SER A 47 3.11 -2.64 10.15
N CYS A 48 3.19 -2.63 8.81
CA CYS A 48 2.18 -3.18 7.91
C CYS A 48 2.19 -4.72 7.82
N ILE A 49 3.30 -5.36 8.20
CA ILE A 49 3.49 -6.82 8.16
C ILE A 49 3.08 -7.50 9.47
N LYS A 50 3.15 -6.78 10.60
CA LYS A 50 2.57 -7.22 11.88
C LYS A 50 1.07 -7.52 11.74
#